data_AF-A0A4Q3JB89-F1
#
_entry.id   AF-A0A4Q3JB89-F1
#
_cell.length_a   1.000
_cell.length_b   1.000
_cell.length_c   1.000
_cell.angle_alpha   90.00
_cell.angle_beta   90.00
_cell.angle_gamma   90.00
#
_symmetry.space_group_name_H-M   'P 1'
#
loop_
_entity.id
_entity.type
_entity.pdbx_description
1 polymer ?
#
loop_
_entity_poly.entity_id
_entity_poly.type
_entity_poly.pdbx_seq_one_letter_code
_entity_poly.pdbx_strand_id
1 'polypeptide(L)'
;DAAEHKNLVGIDLFAGPTETLVIADETVDGELCATDLLGQAEHGPTSPAILLTNSEKLARDTMAEVERLLGILPTGEVARQSWTDFGEVIVCDSYEEMLEVADRIASEHVQVMTDRDIWFRDTLSNYGALFLGPRTNVAYGDKVIGTNHTLPTMKAARYTGGLWVGKFLKTCTWQIVETDEASALVGEYASRLSMLEGFVGHAEQGNIRVRRYGGRNIPYATAASPRAAAE
;
A
#
# COMPACT_ATOMS: atom_id res chain seq x y z
N ASP A 1 17.50 -18.80 1.81
CA ASP A 1 17.37 -17.37 1.42
C ASP A 1 16.21 -17.25 0.44
N ALA A 2 15.32 -16.26 0.53
CA ALA A 2 14.15 -16.15 -0.38
C ALA A 2 14.57 -16.11 -1.87
N ALA A 3 15.84 -15.79 -2.14
CA ALA A 3 16.46 -15.87 -3.46
C ALA A 3 16.59 -17.31 -4.03
N GLU A 4 16.63 -18.36 -3.20
CA GLU A 4 16.84 -19.76 -3.64
C GLU A 4 15.56 -20.42 -4.20
N HIS A 5 14.38 -19.82 -3.98
CA HIS A 5 13.08 -20.37 -4.43
C HIS A 5 12.33 -19.48 -5.42
N LYS A 6 13.05 -18.56 -6.08
CA LYS A 6 12.50 -17.70 -7.13
C LYS A 6 11.75 -18.54 -8.18
N ASN A 7 10.47 -18.21 -8.39
CA ASN A 7 9.52 -18.84 -9.33
C ASN A 7 8.88 -20.18 -8.91
N LEU A 8 9.17 -20.70 -7.71
CA LEU A 8 8.50 -21.91 -7.18
C LEU A 8 7.43 -21.59 -6.14
N VAL A 9 7.62 -20.51 -5.38
CA VAL A 9 6.75 -20.12 -4.27
C VAL A 9 6.48 -18.62 -4.35
N GLY A 10 5.21 -18.22 -4.20
CA GLY A 10 4.83 -16.83 -4.02
C GLY A 10 4.90 -16.45 -2.54
N ILE A 11 5.40 -15.25 -2.25
CA ILE A 11 5.30 -14.62 -0.93
C ILE A 11 4.37 -13.41 -1.03
N ASP A 12 3.67 -13.10 0.04
CA ASP A 12 2.68 -12.03 0.11
C ASP A 12 3.32 -10.64 0.21
N LEU A 13 4.21 -10.45 1.19
CA LEU A 13 4.96 -9.23 1.47
C LEU A 13 6.18 -9.51 2.36
N PHE A 14 7.17 -8.63 2.34
CA PHE A 14 8.27 -8.66 3.31
C PHE A 14 7.83 -7.90 4.56
N ALA A 15 7.50 -8.62 5.62
CA ALA A 15 7.19 -8.04 6.92
C ALA A 15 8.48 -7.87 7.73
N GLY A 16 8.71 -6.65 8.21
CA GLY A 16 9.71 -6.27 9.19
C GLY A 16 9.09 -6.14 10.59
N PRO A 17 9.75 -5.40 11.51
CA PRO A 17 9.17 -5.08 12.82
C PRO A 17 7.84 -4.34 12.68
N THR A 18 6.93 -4.51 13.64
CA THR A 18 5.66 -3.76 13.65
C THR A 18 5.90 -2.29 13.92
N GLU A 19 5.11 -1.43 13.29
CA GLU A 19 5.26 0.02 13.30
C GLU A 19 3.91 0.69 13.60
N THR A 20 3.88 1.71 14.45
CA THR A 20 2.68 2.53 14.67
C THR A 20 2.97 4.03 14.56
N LEU A 21 2.01 4.75 13.96
CA LEU A 21 1.96 6.21 13.92
C LEU A 21 0.62 6.67 14.51
N VAL A 22 0.69 7.45 15.58
CA VAL A 22 -0.46 8.17 16.14
C VAL A 22 -0.41 9.61 15.65
N ILE A 23 -1.44 10.03 14.91
CA ILE A 23 -1.68 11.42 14.51
C ILE A 23 -2.75 11.98 15.43
N ALA A 24 -2.42 12.95 16.27
CA ALA A 24 -3.33 13.46 17.29
C ALA A 24 -3.28 14.98 17.45
N ASP A 25 -4.38 15.59 17.87
CA ASP A 25 -4.48 17.01 18.24
C ASP A 25 -5.09 17.18 19.65
N GLU A 26 -5.35 18.43 20.04
CA GLU A 26 -5.85 18.77 21.38
C GLU A 26 -7.26 18.24 21.71
N THR A 27 -7.90 17.50 20.81
CA THR A 27 -9.17 16.81 21.08
C THR A 27 -9.02 15.55 21.93
N VAL A 28 -7.79 15.06 22.11
CA VAL A 28 -7.45 13.93 22.99
C VAL A 28 -6.40 14.31 24.03
N ASP A 29 -6.16 13.41 24.98
CA ASP A 29 -5.17 13.60 26.04
C ASP A 29 -3.92 12.70 25.84
N GLY A 30 -2.89 13.02 26.61
CA GLY A 30 -1.61 12.32 26.54
C GLY A 30 -1.66 10.89 27.08
N GLU A 31 -2.59 10.54 27.97
CA GLU A 31 -2.69 9.18 28.50
C GLU A 31 -3.20 8.23 27.41
N LEU A 32 -4.20 8.66 26.64
CA LEU A 32 -4.70 7.89 25.50
C LEU A 32 -3.61 7.68 24.45
N CYS A 33 -2.93 8.75 24.03
CA CYS A 33 -1.85 8.68 23.04
C CYS A 33 -0.69 7.78 23.52
N ALA A 34 -0.27 7.93 24.78
CA ALA A 34 0.81 7.13 25.36
C ALA A 34 0.42 5.65 25.45
N THR A 35 -0.83 5.35 25.81
CA THR A 35 -1.33 3.97 25.91
C THR A 35 -1.31 3.29 24.54
N ASP A 36 -1.79 3.95 23.50
CA ASP A 36 -1.82 3.37 22.15
C ASP A 36 -0.42 3.21 21.54
N LEU A 37 0.50 4.14 21.81
CA LEU A 37 1.91 4.00 21.42
C LEU A 37 2.58 2.79 22.11
N LEU A 38 2.37 2.66 23.43
CA LEU A 38 3.00 1.60 24.21
C LEU A 38 2.42 0.22 23.93
N GLY A 39 1.14 0.13 23.54
CA GLY A 39 0.51 -1.11 23.09
C GLY A 39 1.23 -1.75 21.89
N GLN A 40 1.86 -0.93 21.04
CA GLN A 40 2.65 -1.43 19.92
C GLN A 40 4.15 -1.54 20.24
N ALA A 41 4.68 -0.65 21.09
CA ALA A 41 6.05 -0.76 21.58
C ALA A 41 6.31 -2.08 22.34
N GLU A 42 5.31 -2.68 22.97
CA GLU A 42 5.47 -3.96 23.69
C GLU A 42 5.65 -5.19 22.78
N HIS A 43 5.38 -5.08 21.48
CA HIS A 43 5.53 -6.20 20.55
C HIS A 43 6.98 -6.69 20.41
N GLY A 44 7.95 -5.81 20.64
CA GLY A 44 9.36 -6.15 20.60
C GLY A 44 10.25 -4.90 20.62
N PRO A 45 11.54 -5.05 20.97
CA PRO A 45 12.45 -3.94 21.23
C PRO A 45 12.82 -3.11 19.99
N THR A 46 12.40 -3.53 18.80
CA THR A 46 12.68 -2.85 17.52
C THR A 46 11.42 -2.28 16.87
N SER A 47 10.35 -2.04 17.63
CA SER A 47 9.03 -1.62 17.12
C SER A 47 8.90 -0.09 17.21
N PRO A 48 8.97 0.65 16.09
CA PRO A 48 8.84 2.10 16.11
C PRO A 48 7.43 2.52 16.54
N ALA A 49 7.37 3.52 17.43
CA ALA A 49 6.14 4.13 17.89
C ALA A 49 6.28 5.65 17.82
N ILE A 50 5.51 6.29 16.91
CA ILE A 50 5.66 7.70 16.60
C ILE A 50 4.39 8.46 16.95
N LEU A 51 4.51 9.51 17.74
CA LEU A 51 3.47 10.55 17.87
C LEU A 51 3.73 11.66 16.85
N LEU A 52 2.70 12.03 16.11
CA LEU A 52 2.68 13.19 15.24
C LEU A 52 1.53 14.11 15.67
N THR A 53 1.86 15.35 16.02
CA THR A 53 0.87 16.29 16.54
C THR A 53 1.18 17.72 16.12
N ASN A 54 0.17 18.59 16.13
CA ASN A 54 0.35 20.04 16.00
C ASN A 54 0.29 20.78 17.35
N SER A 55 0.29 20.07 18.47
CA SER A 55 0.27 20.65 19.81
C SER A 55 1.51 20.26 20.62
N GLU A 56 2.34 21.26 20.94
CA GLU A 56 3.48 21.07 21.84
C GLU A 56 3.03 20.64 23.24
N LYS A 57 1.86 21.10 23.69
CA LYS A 57 1.29 20.69 24.96
C LYS A 57 0.98 19.19 24.96
N LEU A 58 0.25 18.71 23.95
CA LEU A 58 -0.08 17.28 23.83
C LEU A 58 1.18 16.42 23.71
N ALA A 59 2.18 16.88 22.97
CA ALA A 59 3.47 16.18 22.86
C ALA A 59 4.13 15.99 24.23
N ARG A 60 4.21 17.06 25.03
CA ARG A 60 4.83 17.02 26.37
C ARG A 60 4.03 16.16 27.36
N ASP A 61 2.71 16.30 27.34
CA ASP A 61 1.82 15.49 28.19
C ASP A 61 1.93 14.00 27.84
N THR A 62 1.94 13.66 26.55
CA THR A 62 2.12 12.27 26.09
C THR A 62 3.45 11.67 26.54
N MET A 63 4.56 12.41 26.42
CA MET A 63 5.87 11.91 26.88
C MET A 63 5.90 11.65 28.39
N ALA A 64 5.26 12.51 29.19
CA ALA A 64 5.14 12.30 30.63
C ALA A 64 4.33 11.04 30.96
N GLU A 65 3.22 10.83 30.25
CA GLU A 65 2.39 9.64 30.40
C GLU A 65 3.10 8.37 29.94
N VAL A 66 3.92 8.41 28.88
CA VAL A 66 4.75 7.28 28.48
C VAL A 66 5.67 6.84 29.63
N GLU A 67 6.39 7.78 30.28
CA GLU A 67 7.27 7.43 31.40
C GLU A 67 6.52 6.84 32.60
N ARG A 68 5.33 7.37 32.90
CA ARG A 68 4.46 6.84 33.96
C ARG A 68 3.97 5.43 33.61
N LEU A 69 3.48 5.23 32.40
CA LEU A 69 2.88 3.97 31.93
C LEU A 69 3.94 2.86 31.81
N LEU A 70 5.16 3.17 31.38
CA LEU A 70 6.28 2.23 31.37
C LEU A 70 6.65 1.73 32.78
N GLY A 71 6.30 2.46 33.84
CA GLY A 71 6.50 2.04 35.23
C GLY A 71 5.43 1.09 35.77
N ILE A 72 4.26 0.99 35.11
CA ILE A 72 3.13 0.15 35.55
C ILE A 72 2.84 -1.03 34.60
N LEU A 73 3.24 -0.90 33.33
CA LEU A 73 3.02 -1.93 32.32
C LEU A 73 3.86 -3.17 32.65
N PRO A 74 3.27 -4.38 32.76
CA PRO A 74 4.03 -5.59 33.07
C PRO A 74 5.13 -5.91 32.03
N THR A 75 4.89 -5.55 30.78
CA THR A 75 5.82 -5.63 29.63
C THR A 75 6.69 -4.38 29.46
N GLY A 76 6.71 -3.50 30.47
CA GLY A 76 7.34 -2.18 30.41
C GLY A 76 8.84 -2.19 30.10
N GLU A 77 9.58 -3.24 30.44
CA GLU A 77 11.01 -3.36 30.08
C GLU A 77 11.23 -3.44 28.57
N VAL A 78 10.43 -4.27 27.87
CA VAL A 78 10.50 -4.42 26.41
C VAL A 78 10.02 -3.14 25.73
N ALA A 79 8.87 -2.62 26.16
CA ALA A 79 8.31 -1.38 25.61
C ALA A 79 9.25 -0.18 25.83
N ARG A 80 9.94 -0.11 26.98
CA ARG A 80 10.93 0.94 27.27
C ARG A 80 12.11 0.88 26.32
N GLN A 81 12.62 -0.31 26.01
CA GLN A 81 13.70 -0.44 25.02
C GLN A 81 13.24 0.08 23.65
N SER A 82 12.07 -0.36 23.19
CA SER A 82 11.51 0.07 21.90
C SER A 82 11.31 1.59 21.84
N TRP A 83 10.74 2.17 22.91
CA TRP A 83 10.53 3.61 23.01
C TRP A 83 11.85 4.39 23.07
N THR A 84 12.87 3.89 23.78
CA THR A 84 14.17 4.55 23.89
C THR A 84 14.91 4.59 22.55
N ASP A 85 14.86 3.48 21.81
CA ASP A 85 15.64 3.32 20.58
C ASP A 85 14.91 3.86 19.33
N PHE A 86 13.57 3.80 19.32
CA PHE A 86 12.75 4.08 18.14
C PHE A 86 11.50 4.94 18.40
N GLY A 87 11.28 5.39 19.64
CA GLY A 87 10.19 6.30 19.97
C GLY A 87 10.46 7.70 19.45
N GLU A 88 9.50 8.30 18.74
CA GLU A 88 9.62 9.66 18.23
C GLU A 88 8.36 10.48 18.53
N VAL A 89 8.55 11.76 18.82
CA VAL A 89 7.47 12.75 18.92
C VAL A 89 7.79 13.88 17.98
N ILE A 90 6.92 14.10 16.99
CA ILE A 90 7.07 15.11 15.95
C ILE A 90 5.96 16.14 16.14
N VAL A 91 6.37 17.39 16.36
CA VAL A 91 5.46 18.53 16.44
C VAL A 91 5.51 19.29 15.11
N CYS A 92 4.36 19.45 14.47
CA CYS A 92 4.16 20.15 13.21
C CYS A 92 3.40 21.46 13.44
N ASP A 93 3.49 22.38 12.48
CA ASP A 93 2.81 23.68 12.52
C ASP A 93 1.34 23.59 12.07
N SER A 94 0.96 22.54 11.32
CA SER A 94 -0.35 22.42 10.70
C SER A 94 -0.80 20.97 10.44
N TYR A 95 -2.09 20.78 10.12
CA TYR A 95 -2.62 19.48 9.69
C TYR A 95 -2.04 19.04 8.35
N GLU A 96 -1.78 19.99 7.46
CA GLU A 96 -1.16 19.77 6.16
C GLU A 96 0.28 19.25 6.31
N GLU A 97 1.06 19.83 7.22
CA GLU A 97 2.40 19.31 7.51
C GLU A 97 2.35 17.93 8.17
N MET A 98 1.41 17.69 9.10
CA MET A 98 1.19 16.36 9.66
C MET A 98 0.86 15.33 8.56
N LEU A 99 0.04 15.70 7.57
CA LEU A 99 -0.26 14.83 6.42
C LEU A 99 1.01 14.50 5.63
N GLU A 100 1.82 15.51 5.27
CA GLU A 100 3.06 15.32 4.52
C GLU A 100 4.06 14.42 5.27
N VAL A 101 4.19 14.62 6.59
CA VAL A 101 5.06 13.82 7.45
C VAL A 101 4.54 12.38 7.57
N ALA A 102 3.23 12.18 7.76
CA ALA A 102 2.62 10.86 7.83
C ALA A 102 2.83 10.07 6.53
N ASP A 103 2.60 10.68 5.37
CA ASP A 103 2.86 10.08 4.06
C ASP A 103 4.35 9.79 3.83
N ARG A 104 5.24 10.60 4.44
CA ARG A 104 6.68 10.36 4.40
C ARG A 104 7.09 9.18 5.30
N ILE A 105 6.43 8.99 6.43
CA ILE A 105 6.68 7.87 7.34
C ILE A 105 6.14 6.58 6.73
N ALA A 106 4.91 6.59 6.21
CA ALA A 106 4.25 5.44 5.57
C ALA A 106 4.21 4.19 6.48
N SER A 107 3.70 4.37 7.70
CA SER A 107 3.63 3.31 8.72
C SER A 107 2.69 2.17 8.37
N GLU A 108 2.99 1.02 8.97
CA GLU A 108 2.12 -0.17 8.98
C GLU A 108 0.73 0.18 9.55
N HIS A 109 0.67 0.69 10.78
CA HIS A 109 -0.56 1.14 11.42
C HIS A 109 -0.55 2.67 11.57
N VAL A 110 -1.65 3.32 11.17
CA VAL A 110 -1.85 4.77 11.36
C VAL A 110 -3.16 4.99 12.11
N GLN A 111 -3.08 5.61 13.28
CA GLN A 111 -4.25 6.00 14.08
C GLN A 111 -4.39 7.51 14.09
N VAL A 112 -5.56 8.01 13.69
CA VAL A 112 -5.89 9.43 13.62
C VAL A 112 -6.91 9.76 14.70
N MET A 113 -6.57 10.68 15.60
CA MET A 113 -7.40 11.13 16.71
C MET A 113 -7.42 12.67 16.74
N THR A 114 -8.18 13.25 15.82
CA THR A 114 -8.20 14.69 15.56
C THR A 114 -9.63 15.22 15.39
N ASP A 115 -9.78 16.54 15.26
CA ASP A 115 -11.03 17.15 14.79
C ASP A 115 -11.29 16.94 13.27
N ARG A 116 -10.34 16.29 12.57
CA ARG A 116 -10.26 16.17 11.10
C ARG A 116 -10.06 14.73 10.61
N ASP A 117 -10.51 13.72 11.35
CA ASP A 117 -10.31 12.31 11.02
C ASP A 117 -10.72 11.94 9.58
N ILE A 118 -11.86 12.46 9.13
CA ILE A 118 -12.36 12.22 7.76
C ILE A 118 -11.49 12.91 6.71
N TRP A 119 -10.96 14.08 7.02
CA TRP A 119 -10.04 14.76 6.10
C TRP A 119 -8.77 13.93 5.91
N PHE A 120 -8.16 13.42 6.98
CA PHE A 120 -7.01 12.51 6.88
C PHE A 120 -7.33 11.24 6.10
N ARG A 121 -8.51 10.63 6.30
CA ARG A 121 -8.94 9.46 5.49
C ARG A 121 -8.98 9.78 3.99
N ASP A 122 -9.43 10.97 3.64
CA ASP A 122 -9.63 11.36 2.25
C ASP A 122 -8.35 11.91 1.59
N THR A 123 -7.32 12.27 2.38
CA THR A 123 -6.07 12.86 1.87
C THR A 123 -4.81 12.03 2.08
N LEU A 124 -4.75 11.15 3.09
CA LEU A 124 -3.60 10.26 3.32
C LEU A 124 -3.47 9.25 2.18
N SER A 125 -2.24 9.08 1.69
CA SER A 125 -1.96 8.17 0.58
C SER A 125 -1.24 6.90 1.02
N ASN A 126 -0.44 6.95 2.08
CA ASN A 126 0.46 5.85 2.46
C ASN A 126 0.21 5.39 3.90
N TYR A 127 -0.51 4.27 4.05
CA TYR A 127 -0.72 3.57 5.32
C TYR A 127 -1.03 2.09 5.05
N GLY A 128 -0.67 1.20 5.98
CA GLY A 128 -1.09 -0.21 5.92
C GLY A 128 -2.55 -0.38 6.35
N ALA A 129 -2.89 0.10 7.54
CA ALA A 129 -4.24 0.20 8.07
C ALA A 129 -4.47 1.55 8.75
N LEU A 130 -5.68 2.09 8.59
CA LEU A 130 -6.08 3.39 9.13
C LEU A 130 -7.17 3.23 10.19
N PHE A 131 -6.93 3.79 11.38
CA PHE A 131 -7.82 3.77 12.53
C PHE A 131 -8.30 5.19 12.80
N LEU A 132 -9.62 5.42 12.84
CA LEU A 132 -10.19 6.77 12.88
C LEU A 132 -10.94 7.04 14.18
N GLY A 133 -10.55 8.14 14.83
CA GLY A 133 -11.09 8.68 16.06
C GLY A 133 -10.64 7.95 17.32
N PRO A 134 -10.83 8.57 18.50
CA PRO A 134 -10.32 8.05 19.80
C PRO A 134 -11.00 6.76 20.29
N ARG A 135 -11.99 6.25 19.56
CA ARG A 135 -12.69 5.00 19.89
C ARG A 135 -12.17 3.80 19.09
N THR A 136 -11.21 4.01 18.20
CA THR A 136 -10.74 3.01 17.25
C THR A 136 -9.22 2.95 17.34
N ASN A 137 -8.70 1.84 17.83
CA ASN A 137 -7.27 1.64 18.07
C ASN A 137 -6.73 0.41 17.35
N VAL A 138 -5.40 0.31 17.30
CA VAL A 138 -4.69 -0.77 16.62
C VAL A 138 -5.03 -2.15 17.20
N ALA A 139 -5.16 -2.28 18.52
CA ALA A 139 -5.51 -3.55 19.16
C ALA A 139 -6.87 -4.11 18.70
N TYR A 140 -7.83 -3.24 18.33
CA TYR A 140 -9.09 -3.71 17.75
C TYR A 140 -8.89 -4.29 16.35
N GLY A 141 -8.04 -3.65 15.54
CA GLY A 141 -7.59 -4.15 14.22
C GLY A 141 -6.90 -5.49 14.31
N ASP A 142 -6.00 -5.62 15.28
CA ASP A 142 -5.18 -6.82 15.47
C ASP A 142 -5.97 -8.04 15.90
N LYS A 143 -7.14 -7.84 16.53
CA LYS A 143 -7.80 -8.91 17.27
C LYS A 143 -9.23 -9.19 16.83
N VAL A 144 -10.07 -8.16 16.66
CA VAL A 144 -11.53 -8.36 16.77
C VAL A 144 -12.41 -7.63 15.76
N ILE A 145 -11.94 -6.56 15.11
CA ILE A 145 -12.81 -5.72 14.27
C ILE A 145 -13.00 -6.24 12.83
N GLY A 146 -12.14 -7.16 12.39
CA GLY A 146 -12.30 -7.93 11.15
C GLY A 146 -11.37 -7.53 9.99
N THR A 147 -10.63 -6.42 10.10
CA THR A 147 -9.53 -6.09 9.18
C THR A 147 -8.38 -7.09 9.32
N ASN A 148 -7.52 -7.19 8.31
CA ASN A 148 -6.34 -8.06 8.37
C ASN A 148 -5.13 -7.30 8.93
N HIS A 149 -4.45 -7.88 9.90
CA HIS A 149 -3.27 -7.28 10.55
C HIS A 149 -1.91 -7.70 9.94
N THR A 150 -1.91 -8.51 8.89
CA THR A 150 -0.69 -8.78 8.11
C THR A 150 -0.50 -7.64 7.13
N LEU A 151 0.24 -6.63 7.57
CA LEU A 151 0.38 -5.34 6.92
C LEU A 151 1.83 -5.07 6.47
N PRO A 152 2.03 -4.15 5.51
CA PRO A 152 3.35 -3.75 5.07
C PRO A 152 4.05 -2.83 6.07
N THR A 153 5.30 -3.15 6.41
CA THR A 153 6.17 -2.36 7.30
C THR A 153 7.31 -1.71 6.50
N MET A 154 8.22 -0.98 7.16
CA MET A 154 9.44 -0.43 6.55
C MET A 154 9.16 0.41 5.30
N LYS A 155 8.12 1.25 5.35
CA LYS A 155 7.64 2.11 4.26
C LYS A 155 7.06 1.36 3.04
N ALA A 156 6.82 0.05 3.14
CA ALA A 156 6.22 -0.72 2.05
C ALA A 156 4.75 -0.33 1.80
N ALA A 157 4.09 0.34 2.75
CA ALA A 157 2.77 0.95 2.58
C ALA A 157 2.69 1.94 1.39
N ARG A 158 3.84 2.40 0.86
CA ARG A 158 3.92 3.25 -0.34
C ARG A 158 3.54 2.55 -1.65
N TYR A 159 3.59 1.23 -1.70
CA TYR A 159 3.41 0.48 -2.95
C TYR A 159 2.62 -0.82 -2.80
N THR A 160 2.34 -1.28 -1.59
CA THR A 160 1.46 -2.43 -1.33
C THR A 160 0.56 -2.14 -0.14
N GLY A 161 -0.62 -2.77 -0.12
CA GLY A 161 -1.48 -2.84 1.06
C GLY A 161 -1.30 -4.16 1.81
N GLY A 162 -2.13 -4.34 2.84
CA GLY A 162 -2.19 -5.56 3.65
C GLY A 162 -2.63 -6.82 2.90
N LEU A 163 -2.52 -7.96 3.59
CA LEU A 163 -3.02 -9.23 3.12
C LEU A 163 -4.55 -9.17 2.95
N TRP A 164 -5.04 -9.65 1.81
CA TRP A 164 -6.46 -9.73 1.50
C TRP A 164 -6.74 -10.96 0.62
N VAL A 165 -8.01 -11.30 0.40
CA VAL A 165 -8.40 -12.51 -0.34
C VAL A 165 -7.73 -12.63 -1.71
N GLY A 166 -7.52 -11.52 -2.43
CA GLY A 166 -6.89 -11.53 -3.74
C GLY A 166 -5.43 -11.96 -3.75
N LYS A 167 -4.73 -11.94 -2.61
CA LYS A 167 -3.38 -12.51 -2.47
C LYS A 167 -3.39 -14.04 -2.54
N PHE A 168 -4.54 -14.67 -2.32
CA PHE A 168 -4.75 -16.11 -2.46
C PHE A 168 -5.37 -16.50 -3.81
N LEU A 169 -5.68 -15.52 -4.66
CA LEU A 169 -6.24 -15.74 -5.98
C LEU A 169 -5.15 -15.69 -7.04
N LYS A 170 -5.29 -16.55 -8.05
CA LYS A 170 -4.54 -16.43 -9.31
C LYS A 170 -5.50 -15.90 -10.39
N THR A 171 -5.27 -14.67 -10.84
CA THR A 171 -6.05 -14.07 -11.93
C THR A 171 -5.54 -14.58 -13.28
N CYS A 172 -6.22 -15.56 -13.86
CA CYS A 172 -5.96 -16.02 -15.22
C CYS A 172 -6.82 -15.24 -16.22
N THR A 173 -6.20 -14.71 -17.27
CA THR A 173 -6.91 -14.06 -18.38
C THR A 173 -7.04 -15.03 -19.55
N TRP A 174 -8.17 -14.95 -20.25
CA TRP A 174 -8.42 -15.65 -21.50
C TRP A 174 -9.14 -14.70 -22.44
N GLN A 175 -8.99 -14.91 -23.74
CA GLN A 175 -9.58 -14.07 -24.78
C GLN A 175 -9.98 -14.93 -25.96
N ILE A 176 -11.10 -14.58 -26.58
CA ILE A 176 -11.61 -15.17 -27.81
C ILE A 176 -11.91 -14.05 -28.80
N VAL A 177 -11.60 -14.27 -30.06
CA VAL A 177 -12.08 -13.42 -31.16
C VAL A 177 -13.12 -14.25 -31.90
N GLU A 178 -14.38 -13.84 -31.80
CA GLU A 178 -15.52 -14.65 -32.24
C GLU A 178 -15.85 -14.50 -33.72
N THR A 179 -15.41 -13.40 -34.35
CA THR A 179 -15.73 -13.12 -35.75
C THR A 179 -14.50 -12.95 -36.61
N ASP A 180 -14.65 -13.33 -37.87
CA ASP A 180 -13.64 -13.18 -38.90
C ASP A 180 -13.27 -11.70 -39.11
N GLU A 181 -14.26 -10.80 -39.07
CA GLU A 181 -14.07 -9.36 -39.22
C GLU A 181 -13.23 -8.78 -38.07
N ALA A 182 -13.49 -9.19 -36.82
CA ALA A 182 -12.73 -8.75 -35.66
C ALA A 182 -11.28 -9.30 -35.69
N SER A 183 -11.11 -10.56 -36.11
CA SER A 183 -9.80 -11.20 -36.27
C SER A 183 -8.96 -10.47 -37.31
N ALA A 184 -9.57 -10.09 -38.43
CA ALA A 184 -8.92 -9.26 -39.43
C ALA A 184 -8.58 -7.86 -38.88
N LEU A 185 -9.53 -7.20 -38.21
CA LEU A 185 -9.34 -5.85 -37.69
C LEU A 185 -8.17 -5.77 -36.70
N VAL A 186 -8.14 -6.63 -35.68
CA VAL A 186 -7.05 -6.66 -34.69
C VAL A 186 -5.74 -7.11 -35.35
N GLY A 187 -5.80 -8.07 -36.28
CA GLY A 187 -4.63 -8.53 -37.02
C GLY A 187 -3.93 -7.42 -37.81
N GLU A 188 -4.68 -6.44 -38.34
CA GLU A 188 -4.11 -5.28 -39.04
C GLU A 188 -3.32 -4.36 -38.09
N TYR A 189 -3.84 -4.10 -36.88
CA TYR A 189 -3.12 -3.32 -35.87
C TYR A 189 -1.86 -4.06 -35.39
N ALA A 190 -2.01 -5.36 -35.07
CA ALA A 190 -0.88 -6.20 -34.66
C ALA A 190 0.22 -6.21 -35.73
N SER A 191 -0.14 -6.35 -37.01
CA SER A 191 0.79 -6.28 -38.13
C SER A 191 1.64 -5.00 -38.12
N ARG A 192 0.99 -3.83 -38.06
CA ARG A 192 1.69 -2.53 -38.10
C ARG A 192 2.58 -2.32 -36.88
N LEU A 193 2.06 -2.62 -35.68
CA LEU A 193 2.82 -2.47 -34.43
C LEU A 193 4.03 -3.40 -34.41
N SER A 194 3.85 -4.68 -34.74
CA SER A 194 4.95 -5.63 -34.75
C SER A 194 6.01 -5.31 -35.80
N MET A 195 5.66 -4.68 -36.93
CA MET A 195 6.66 -4.20 -37.89
C MET A 195 7.47 -3.03 -37.36
N LEU A 196 6.87 -2.10 -36.60
CA LEU A 196 7.59 -1.00 -35.95
C LEU A 196 8.52 -1.50 -34.84
N GLU A 197 8.16 -2.59 -34.16
CA GLU A 197 8.99 -3.25 -33.15
C GLU A 197 10.09 -4.15 -33.73
N GLY A 198 10.12 -4.34 -35.06
CA GLY A 198 11.06 -5.25 -35.73
C GLY A 198 10.72 -6.74 -35.60
N PHE A 199 9.53 -7.08 -35.11
CA PHE A 199 9.05 -8.45 -34.93
C PHE A 199 8.25 -8.96 -36.13
N VAL A 200 8.94 -9.21 -37.24
CA VAL A 200 8.35 -9.66 -38.51
C VAL A 200 7.48 -10.92 -38.36
N GLY A 201 7.90 -11.89 -37.54
CA GLY A 201 7.12 -13.10 -37.27
C GLY A 201 5.78 -12.82 -36.55
N HIS A 202 5.75 -11.88 -35.60
CA HIS A 202 4.51 -11.45 -34.93
C HIS A 202 3.60 -10.70 -35.92
N ALA A 203 4.18 -9.85 -36.78
CA ALA A 203 3.41 -9.19 -37.82
C ALA A 203 2.73 -10.19 -38.76
N GLU A 204 3.40 -11.29 -39.11
CA GLU A 204 2.83 -12.34 -39.94
C GLU A 204 1.74 -13.16 -39.26
N GLN A 205 1.75 -13.29 -37.93
CA GLN A 205 0.61 -13.84 -37.20
C GLN A 205 -0.64 -12.96 -37.38
N GLY A 206 -0.49 -11.64 -37.37
CA GLY A 206 -1.56 -10.72 -37.74
C GLY A 206 -1.96 -10.86 -39.21
N ASN A 207 -0.98 -10.76 -40.12
CA ASN A 207 -1.23 -10.75 -41.56
C ASN A 207 -1.93 -12.01 -42.07
N ILE A 208 -1.62 -13.21 -41.55
CA ILE A 208 -2.31 -14.43 -41.99
C ILE A 208 -3.81 -14.40 -41.67
N ARG A 209 -4.21 -13.77 -40.57
CA ARG A 209 -5.61 -13.59 -40.17
C ARG A 209 -6.28 -12.53 -41.06
N VAL A 210 -5.59 -11.43 -41.36
CA VAL A 210 -6.04 -10.43 -42.36
C VAL A 210 -6.25 -11.06 -43.74
N ARG A 211 -5.35 -11.95 -44.17
CA ARG A 211 -5.46 -12.67 -45.45
C ARG A 211 -6.64 -13.64 -45.47
N ARG A 212 -6.76 -14.50 -44.45
CA ARG A 212 -7.77 -15.57 -44.42
C ARG A 212 -9.18 -15.08 -44.09
N TYR A 213 -9.30 -14.20 -43.11
CA TYR A 213 -10.58 -13.77 -42.55
C TYR A 213 -11.00 -12.38 -43.02
N GLY A 214 -10.04 -11.53 -43.41
CA GLY A 214 -10.30 -10.19 -43.95
C GLY A 214 -10.29 -10.11 -45.48
N GLY A 215 -9.93 -11.20 -46.17
CA GLY A 215 -9.86 -11.25 -47.64
C GLY A 215 -8.82 -10.30 -48.28
N ARG A 216 -7.93 -9.70 -47.48
CA ARG A 216 -6.93 -8.73 -47.95
C ARG A 216 -5.56 -9.37 -48.06
N ASN A 217 -4.99 -9.38 -49.26
CA ASN A 217 -3.66 -9.94 -49.48
C ASN A 217 -2.57 -8.97 -48.99
N ILE A 218 -1.95 -9.26 -47.84
CA ILE A 218 -0.80 -8.53 -47.32
C ILE A 218 0.48 -9.30 -47.67
N PRO A 219 1.49 -8.69 -48.31
CA PRO A 219 2.75 -9.38 -48.61
C PRO A 219 3.43 -9.90 -47.34
N TYR A 220 4.09 -11.05 -47.45
CA TYR A 220 4.80 -11.64 -46.32
C TYR A 220 5.95 -10.74 -45.86
N ALA A 221 6.14 -10.65 -44.55
CA ALA A 221 7.10 -9.79 -43.86
C ALA A 221 6.89 -8.28 -44.09
N THR A 222 5.65 -7.84 -44.32
CA THR A 222 5.32 -6.41 -44.51
C THR A 222 4.17 -5.96 -43.62
N ALA A 223 4.07 -4.65 -43.39
CA ALA A 223 2.98 -4.08 -42.60
C ALA A 223 1.67 -4.07 -43.40
N ALA A 224 0.55 -4.41 -42.75
CA ALA A 224 -0.77 -4.23 -43.33
C ALA A 224 -1.06 -2.74 -43.54
N SER A 225 -1.48 -2.36 -44.75
CA SER A 225 -1.88 -0.97 -45.02
C SER A 225 -3.11 -0.59 -44.17
N PRO A 226 -3.20 0.65 -43.66
CA PRO A 226 -4.41 1.13 -43.00
C PRO A 226 -5.62 1.00 -43.93
N ARG A 227 -6.80 0.67 -43.38
CA ARG A 227 -8.06 0.88 -44.11
C ARG A 227 -8.27 2.38 -44.26
N ALA A 228 -8.87 2.81 -45.36
CA ALA A 228 -9.42 4.17 -45.43
C ALA A 228 -10.41 4.34 -44.26
N ALA A 229 -10.37 5.49 -43.60
CA ALA A 229 -11.36 5.80 -42.57
C ALA A 229 -12.74 5.66 -43.20
N ALA A 230 -13.66 4.95 -42.54
CA ALA A 230 -15.05 4.96 -42.94
C ALA A 230 -15.57 6.39 -42.73
N GLU A 231 -16.09 7.01 -43.79
CA GLU A 231 -16.89 8.24 -43.69
C GLU A 231 -18.21 7.98 -42.96
#